data_AF-A0AAW1LX71-F1
#
_entry.id   AF-A0AAW1LX71-F1
#
_cell.length_a   1.000
_cell.length_b   1.000
_cell.length_c   1.000
_cell.angle_alpha   90.00
_cell.angle_beta   90.00
_cell.angle_gamma   90.00
#
_symmetry.space_group_name_H-M   'P 1'
#
loop_
_entity.id
_entity.type
_entity.pdbx_description
1 polymer ?
#
loop_
_entity_poly.entity_id
_entity_poly.type
_entity_poly.pdbx_seq_one_letter_code
_entity_poly.pdbx_strand_id
1 'polypeptide(L)'
;MKTVSKCYENVDTLTKNLKNFENVVPKCKVKGFEHINYGNKTVPAKNIATVSYRRPLKCSRKISENMSKDIFETFYKLNIKDEQDIYLQGLIEVRSVQQRLKRNTEGRNPSNSYRYCVSIGQQKYIVCLNVFCSVHATTVDRIRQIKKLQGSNDTPLGK
;
A
#
# COMPACT_ATOMS: atom_id res chain seq x y z
N MET A 1 3.28 5.64 -22.13
CA MET A 1 2.78 5.81 -20.76
C MET A 1 1.27 5.62 -20.80
N LYS A 2 0.71 4.56 -20.21
CA LYS A 2 -0.75 4.37 -20.13
C LYS A 2 -1.22 4.94 -18.80
N THR A 3 -1.88 6.10 -18.87
CA THR A 3 -2.55 6.74 -17.74
C THR A 3 -3.80 5.93 -17.38
N VAL A 4 -3.97 5.63 -16.10
CA VAL A 4 -5.19 5.04 -15.54
C VAL A 4 -6.21 6.19 -15.43
N SER A 5 -6.89 6.51 -16.55
CA SER A 5 -7.19 7.92 -16.86
C SER A 5 -8.51 8.51 -16.38
N LYS A 6 -9.49 7.76 -15.87
CA LYS A 6 -10.69 8.34 -15.23
C LYS A 6 -11.57 7.25 -14.62
N CYS A 7 -12.23 7.60 -13.52
CA CYS A 7 -13.21 6.72 -12.88
C CYS A 7 -14.61 6.81 -13.53
N TYR A 8 -14.88 7.87 -14.31
CA TYR A 8 -16.19 8.15 -14.92
C TYR A 8 -16.03 8.93 -16.23
N GLU A 9 -16.83 8.57 -17.25
CA GLU A 9 -16.92 9.28 -18.53
C GLU A 9 -17.78 10.56 -18.47
N ASN A 10 -18.44 10.86 -17.35
CA ASN A 10 -19.26 12.06 -17.19
C ASN A 10 -19.03 12.71 -15.82
N VAL A 11 -18.10 13.66 -15.77
CA VAL A 11 -17.65 14.35 -14.54
C VAL A 11 -18.66 15.41 -14.07
N ASP A 12 -19.56 15.85 -14.95
CA ASP A 12 -20.37 17.05 -14.73
C ASP A 12 -21.73 16.80 -14.05
N THR A 13 -22.23 15.57 -14.01
CA THR A 13 -23.58 15.27 -13.49
C THR A 13 -23.63 14.56 -12.14
N LEU A 14 -22.53 13.95 -11.67
CA LEU A 14 -22.50 13.19 -10.41
C LEU A 14 -21.93 13.94 -9.21
N THR A 15 -21.21 15.05 -9.44
CA THR A 15 -20.46 15.80 -8.43
C THR A 15 -21.30 16.67 -7.49
N LYS A 16 -22.63 16.77 -7.70
CA LYS A 16 -23.53 17.60 -6.86
C LYS A 16 -24.45 16.83 -5.90
N ASN A 17 -24.50 15.49 -5.96
CA ASN A 17 -25.36 14.69 -5.08
C ASN A 17 -24.55 13.98 -3.98
N LEU A 18 -24.65 14.47 -2.74
CA LEU A 18 -24.00 13.92 -1.53
C LEU A 18 -24.13 12.39 -1.39
N LYS A 19 -25.28 11.82 -1.78
CA LYS A 19 -25.57 10.36 -1.70
C LYS A 19 -24.70 9.50 -2.64
N ASN A 20 -24.16 10.09 -3.71
CA ASN A 20 -23.31 9.34 -4.64
C ASN A 20 -21.85 9.29 -4.17
N PHE A 21 -21.39 10.24 -3.34
CA PHE A 21 -20.00 10.29 -2.86
C PHE A 21 -19.63 9.10 -1.96
N GLU A 22 -20.56 8.64 -1.11
CA GLU A 22 -20.32 7.57 -0.14
C GLU A 22 -19.88 6.26 -0.82
N ASN A 23 -20.41 5.96 -2.00
CA ASN A 23 -20.08 4.74 -2.75
C ASN A 23 -19.03 4.95 -3.84
N VAL A 24 -18.87 6.18 -4.34
CA VAL A 24 -17.97 6.49 -5.43
C VAL A 24 -16.53 6.67 -4.94
N VAL A 25 -16.32 7.48 -3.90
CA VAL A 25 -14.96 7.81 -3.42
C VAL A 25 -14.20 6.56 -2.95
N PRO A 26 -14.79 5.61 -2.19
CA PRO A 26 -14.10 4.37 -1.85
C PRO A 26 -13.70 3.55 -3.07
N LYS A 27 -14.57 3.45 -4.09
CA LYS A 27 -14.28 2.73 -5.34
C LYS A 27 -13.13 3.38 -6.12
N CYS A 28 -13.15 4.71 -6.25
CA CYS A 28 -12.05 5.47 -6.86
C CYS A 28 -10.72 5.21 -6.12
N LYS A 29 -10.74 5.19 -4.78
CA LYS A 29 -9.55 4.93 -3.97
C LYS A 29 -8.98 3.53 -4.19
N VAL A 30 -9.85 2.50 -4.23
CA VAL A 30 -9.42 1.12 -4.48
C VAL A 30 -8.80 0.98 -5.86
N LYS A 31 -9.40 1.60 -6.88
CA LYS A 31 -8.86 1.56 -8.26
C LYS A 31 -7.72 2.53 -8.53
N GLY A 32 -7.41 3.42 -7.59
CA GLY A 32 -6.35 4.41 -7.74
C GLY A 32 -6.70 5.53 -8.73
N PHE A 33 -7.98 5.78 -8.99
CA PHE A 33 -8.41 6.84 -9.88
C PHE A 33 -8.38 8.23 -9.23
N GLU A 34 -8.29 9.25 -10.07
CA GLU A 34 -8.52 10.64 -9.67
C GLU A 34 -9.94 10.79 -9.09
N HIS A 35 -10.06 11.53 -7.99
CA HIS A 35 -11.33 11.79 -7.34
C HIS A 35 -11.31 13.07 -6.52
N ILE A 36 -12.48 13.63 -6.26
CA ILE A 36 -12.65 14.74 -5.32
C ILE A 36 -12.83 14.14 -3.92
N ASN A 37 -12.04 14.60 -2.95
CA ASN A 37 -12.20 14.17 -1.57
C ASN A 37 -13.40 14.86 -0.89
N TYR A 38 -13.78 14.40 0.30
CA TYR A 38 -14.87 15.00 1.09
C TYR A 38 -14.63 16.47 1.47
N GLY A 39 -13.40 16.96 1.37
CA GLY A 39 -13.02 18.36 1.55
C GLY A 39 -12.99 19.17 0.25
N ASN A 40 -13.62 18.67 -0.83
CA ASN A 40 -13.68 19.29 -2.16
C ASN A 40 -12.32 19.56 -2.83
N LYS A 41 -11.28 18.80 -2.47
CA LYS A 41 -9.96 18.86 -3.11
C LYS A 41 -9.81 17.72 -4.10
N THR A 42 -9.32 18.04 -5.30
CA THR A 42 -8.97 17.04 -6.31
C THR A 42 -7.74 16.26 -5.88
N VAL A 43 -7.88 14.94 -5.80
CA VAL A 43 -6.80 13.99 -5.52
C VAL A 43 -6.42 13.32 -6.84
N PRO A 44 -5.17 13.46 -7.31
CA PRO A 44 -4.76 12.89 -8.59
C PRO A 44 -4.77 11.36 -8.55
N ALA A 45 -4.87 10.75 -9.74
CA ALA A 45 -4.75 9.32 -9.90
C ALA A 45 -3.41 8.79 -9.35
N LYS A 46 -3.44 7.57 -8.82
CA LYS A 46 -2.27 6.87 -8.33
C LYS A 46 -1.37 6.54 -9.51
N ASN A 47 -0.11 6.90 -9.36
CA ASN A 47 0.94 6.56 -10.30
C ASN A 47 2.06 5.86 -9.53
N ILE A 48 2.81 5.02 -10.26
CA ILE A 48 4.01 4.39 -9.72
C ILE A 48 5.00 5.51 -9.45
N ALA A 49 5.33 5.72 -8.18
CA ALA A 49 6.35 6.69 -7.81
C ALA A 49 7.71 6.18 -8.26
N THR A 50 8.52 7.05 -8.86
CA THR A 50 9.93 6.77 -9.12
C THR A 50 10.59 6.34 -7.81
N VAL A 51 11.15 5.13 -7.79
CA VAL A 51 11.71 4.53 -6.59
C VAL A 51 13.00 5.26 -6.22
N SER A 52 12.89 6.33 -5.43
CA SER A 52 14.04 7.15 -5.01
C SER A 52 14.80 6.48 -3.86
N TYR A 53 16.12 6.47 -3.99
CA TYR A 53 17.04 5.87 -3.04
C TYR A 53 17.45 6.91 -1.98
N ARG A 54 17.11 6.68 -0.72
CA ARG A 54 17.79 7.34 0.41
C ARG A 54 18.32 6.36 1.46
N ARG A 55 18.22 5.04 1.22
CA ARG A 55 18.56 4.02 2.21
C ARG A 55 19.68 3.06 1.76
N PRO A 56 20.50 2.56 2.70
CA PRO A 56 21.67 1.71 2.41
C PRO A 56 21.32 0.39 1.70
N LEU A 57 20.11 -0.12 1.88
CA LEU A 57 19.73 -1.47 1.47
C LEU A 57 19.75 -1.70 -0.06
N LYS A 58 19.88 -0.64 -0.89
CA LYS A 58 19.90 -0.69 -2.37
C LYS A 58 18.85 -1.64 -2.98
N CYS A 59 17.75 -1.91 -2.26
CA CYS A 59 16.77 -2.92 -2.63
C CYS A 59 15.96 -2.52 -3.86
N SER A 60 15.94 -1.22 -4.19
CA SER A 60 15.40 -0.72 -5.46
C SER A 60 16.16 -1.24 -6.68
N ARG A 61 17.45 -1.56 -6.58
CA ARG A 61 18.22 -2.13 -7.71
C ARG A 61 17.76 -3.52 -8.12
N LYS A 62 17.07 -4.23 -7.22
CA LYS A 62 16.53 -5.56 -7.49
C LYS A 62 15.20 -5.52 -8.25
N ILE A 63 14.55 -4.36 -8.27
CA ILE A 63 13.23 -4.17 -8.84
C ILE A 63 13.36 -3.28 -10.07
N SER A 64 13.09 -3.83 -11.25
CA SER A 64 13.04 -3.05 -12.48
C SER A 64 11.75 -2.23 -12.56
N GLU A 65 11.73 -1.26 -13.48
CA GLU A 65 10.53 -0.46 -13.72
C GLU A 65 9.36 -1.32 -14.24
N ASN A 66 9.65 -2.31 -15.09
CA ASN A 66 8.63 -3.24 -15.61
C ASN A 66 8.02 -4.08 -14.48
N MET A 67 8.87 -4.62 -13.61
CA MET A 67 8.41 -5.34 -12.41
C MET A 67 7.52 -4.47 -11.52
N SER A 68 7.87 -3.18 -11.39
CA SER A 68 7.06 -2.24 -10.61
C SER A 68 5.69 -2.01 -11.23
N LYS A 69 5.62 -1.96 -12.57
CA LYS A 69 4.35 -1.88 -13.33
C LYS A 69 3.50 -3.12 -13.12
N ASP A 70 4.07 -4.30 -13.22
CA ASP A 70 3.34 -5.55 -13.03
C ASP A 70 2.75 -5.66 -11.62
N ILE A 71 3.53 -5.29 -10.59
CA ILE A 71 3.08 -5.25 -9.19
C ILE A 71 1.93 -4.25 -9.03
N PHE A 72 2.09 -3.05 -9.58
CA PHE A 72 1.09 -1.99 -9.49
C PHE A 72 -0.22 -2.40 -10.16
N GLU A 73 -0.16 -2.92 -11.38
CA GLU A 73 -1.32 -3.38 -12.14
C GLU A 73 -2.02 -4.54 -11.42
N THR A 74 -1.27 -5.51 -10.91
CA THR A 74 -1.81 -6.63 -10.13
C THR A 74 -2.53 -6.15 -8.87
N PHE A 75 -1.94 -5.19 -8.15
CA PHE A 75 -2.52 -4.64 -6.93
C PHE A 75 -3.81 -3.84 -7.18
N TYR A 76 -3.84 -2.99 -8.21
CA TYR A 76 -5.01 -2.18 -8.55
C TYR A 76 -6.07 -2.93 -9.36
N LYS A 77 -5.76 -4.15 -9.83
CA LYS A 77 -6.76 -5.07 -10.40
C LYS A 77 -7.77 -5.54 -9.35
N LEU A 78 -7.38 -5.61 -8.08
CA LEU A 78 -8.26 -5.97 -6.95
C LEU A 78 -9.44 -4.98 -6.86
N ASN A 79 -10.60 -5.47 -6.41
CA ASN A 79 -11.86 -4.74 -6.46
C ASN A 79 -12.27 -4.19 -5.10
N ILE A 80 -11.79 -4.80 -4.02
CA ILE A 80 -12.18 -4.46 -2.65
C ILE A 80 -10.94 -4.03 -1.86
N LYS A 81 -11.12 -3.05 -0.96
CA LYS A 81 -10.04 -2.58 -0.08
C LYS A 81 -9.47 -3.71 0.78
N ASP A 82 -10.33 -4.60 1.26
CA ASP A 82 -9.94 -5.71 2.13
C ASP A 82 -9.10 -6.72 1.36
N GLU A 83 -9.43 -7.02 0.09
CA GLU A 83 -8.56 -7.84 -0.79
C GLU A 83 -7.17 -7.22 -0.93
N GLN A 84 -7.09 -5.90 -1.10
CA GLN A 84 -5.82 -5.19 -1.16
C GLN A 84 -5.05 -5.26 0.17
N ASP A 85 -5.72 -5.11 1.30
CA ASP A 85 -5.07 -5.16 2.61
C ASP A 85 -4.61 -6.58 2.96
N ILE A 86 -5.41 -7.60 2.62
CA ILE A 86 -5.04 -9.03 2.74
C ILE A 86 -3.82 -9.32 1.86
N TYR A 87 -3.83 -8.86 0.60
CA TYR A 87 -2.69 -8.98 -0.30
C TYR A 87 -1.42 -8.34 0.29
N LEU A 88 -1.51 -7.11 0.80
CA LEU A 88 -0.38 -6.42 1.44
C LEU A 88 0.08 -7.13 2.72
N GLN A 89 -0.85 -7.65 3.52
CA GLN A 89 -0.55 -8.39 4.74
C GLN A 89 0.22 -9.68 4.44
N GLY A 90 -0.17 -10.43 3.39
CA GLY A 90 0.54 -11.64 2.96
C GLY A 90 1.96 -11.40 2.45
N LEU A 91 2.30 -10.16 2.11
CA LEU A 91 3.64 -9.73 1.71
C LEU A 91 4.49 -9.21 2.87
N ILE A 92 3.93 -9.11 4.08
CA ILE A 92 4.63 -8.68 5.29
C ILE A 92 4.91 -9.90 6.16
N GLU A 93 6.18 -10.17 6.41
CA GLU A 93 6.61 -11.22 7.35
C GLU A 93 6.85 -10.62 8.73
N VAL A 94 6.19 -11.17 9.75
CA VAL A 94 6.48 -10.87 11.16
C VAL A 94 7.63 -11.77 11.63
N ARG A 95 8.60 -11.17 12.30
CA ARG A 95 9.74 -11.87 12.91
C ARG A 95 9.86 -11.46 14.36
N SER A 96 9.97 -12.44 15.26
CA SER A 96 10.30 -12.15 16.65
C SER A 96 11.67 -11.48 16.73
N VAL A 97 11.77 -10.41 17.52
CA VAL A 97 13.07 -9.79 17.79
C VAL A 97 13.81 -10.71 18.75
N GLN A 98 14.85 -11.38 18.25
CA GLN A 98 15.80 -12.07 19.14
C GLN A 98 16.46 -10.99 20.00
N GLN A 99 16.16 -10.98 21.30
CA GLN A 99 16.74 -10.02 22.23
C GLN A 99 18.27 -10.08 22.13
N ARG A 100 18.89 -8.94 21.83
CA ARG A 100 20.30 -8.73 22.20
C ARG A 100 20.30 -8.43 23.69
N LEU A 101 21.21 -9.08 24.42
CA LEU A 101 21.44 -9.01 25.88
C LEU A 101 20.86 -7.75 26.55
N LYS A 102 20.12 -7.96 27.66
CA LYS A 102 19.43 -6.92 28.44
C LYS A 102 20.28 -5.66 28.58
N ARG A 103 19.89 -4.57 27.94
CA ARG A 103 20.34 -3.22 28.32
C ARG A 103 19.44 -2.74 29.43
N ASN A 104 20.02 -2.16 30.49
CA ASN A 104 19.34 -1.56 31.65
C ASN A 104 18.51 -0.30 31.31
N THR A 105 17.82 -0.29 30.18
CA THR A 105 17.00 0.82 29.74
C THR A 105 15.54 0.40 29.79
N GLU A 106 14.73 1.08 30.60
CA GLU A 106 13.27 0.91 30.76
C GLU A 106 12.47 1.33 29.50
N GLY A 107 12.98 1.04 28.31
CA GLY A 107 12.32 1.31 27.05
C GLY A 107 11.43 0.15 26.62
N ARG A 108 10.26 0.45 26.05
CA ARG A 108 9.41 -0.52 25.36
C ARG A 108 10.20 -1.12 24.18
N ASN A 109 10.74 -2.33 24.38
CA ASN A 109 11.35 -3.07 23.29
C ASN A 109 10.27 -3.50 22.30
N PRO A 110 10.40 -3.23 20.99
CA PRO A 110 9.49 -3.79 20.01
C PRO A 110 9.62 -5.32 20.04
N SER A 111 8.52 -6.01 20.32
CA SER A 111 8.47 -7.48 20.35
C SER A 111 8.70 -8.10 18.96
N ASN A 112 8.29 -7.37 17.92
CA ASN A 112 8.28 -7.83 16.54
C ASN A 112 9.07 -6.89 15.61
N SER A 113 9.80 -7.51 14.68
CA SER A 113 10.38 -6.88 13.50
C SER A 113 9.60 -7.32 12.25
N TYR A 114 9.60 -6.49 11.21
CA TYR A 114 8.82 -6.73 10.00
C TYR A 114 9.74 -6.73 8.78
N ARG A 115 9.54 -7.71 7.89
CA ARG A 115 10.20 -7.79 6.59
C ARG A 115 9.15 -7.63 5.49
N TYR A 116 9.46 -6.82 4.48
CA TYR A 116 8.56 -6.55 3.36
C TYR A 116 9.07 -7.29 2.15
N CYS A 117 8.18 -8.04 1.52
CA CYS A 117 8.46 -8.80 0.32
C CYS A 117 7.62 -8.27 -0.83
N VAL A 118 8.11 -8.37 -2.06
CA VAL A 118 7.30 -8.19 -3.26
C VAL A 118 7.34 -9.48 -4.07
N SER A 119 6.19 -9.91 -4.58
CA SER A 119 6.09 -11.14 -5.38
C SER A 119 6.09 -10.78 -6.86
N ILE A 120 7.00 -11.38 -7.62
CA ILE A 120 7.09 -11.19 -9.07
C ILE A 120 7.26 -12.57 -9.70
N GLY A 121 6.25 -13.00 -10.46
CA GLY A 121 6.15 -14.38 -10.92
C GLY A 121 6.18 -15.34 -9.73
N GLN A 122 7.14 -16.27 -9.74
CA GLN A 122 7.33 -17.26 -8.67
C GLN A 122 8.34 -16.83 -7.59
N GLN A 123 8.94 -15.64 -7.71
CA GLN A 123 10.03 -15.20 -6.83
C GLN A 123 9.57 -14.10 -5.87
N LYS A 124 10.10 -14.14 -4.64
CA LYS A 124 9.89 -13.10 -3.62
C LYS A 124 11.17 -12.29 -3.40
N TYR A 125 11.05 -10.97 -3.45
CA TYR A 125 12.16 -10.04 -3.26
C TYR A 125 11.98 -9.25 -1.98
N ILE A 126 12.98 -9.27 -1.10
CA ILE A 126 12.98 -8.49 0.13
C ILE A 126 13.30 -7.03 -0.20
N VAL A 127 12.42 -6.13 0.23
CA VAL A 127 12.53 -4.69 0.02
C VAL A 127 12.37 -3.91 1.32
N CYS A 128 12.79 -2.65 1.31
CA CYS A 128 12.51 -1.74 2.41
C CYS A 128 11.08 -1.19 2.31
N LEU A 129 10.54 -0.69 3.42
CA LEU A 129 9.19 -0.12 3.49
C LEU A 129 8.93 0.96 2.44
N ASN A 130 9.92 1.80 2.12
CA ASN A 130 9.72 2.88 1.16
C ASN A 130 9.50 2.32 -0.25
N VAL A 131 10.35 1.36 -0.67
CA VAL A 131 10.20 0.69 -1.97
C VAL A 131 8.86 -0.04 -2.02
N PHE A 132 8.52 -0.75 -0.94
CA PHE A 132 7.24 -1.44 -0.82
C PHE A 132 6.05 -0.48 -1.00
N CYS A 133 6.08 0.69 -0.35
CA CYS A 133 5.05 1.71 -0.51
C CYS A 133 5.02 2.32 -1.92
N SER A 134 6.20 2.57 -2.53
CA SER A 134 6.30 3.15 -3.86
C SER A 134 5.72 2.25 -4.94
N VAL A 135 6.05 0.95 -4.95
CA VAL A 135 5.59 0.02 -5.99
C VAL A 135 4.09 -0.27 -5.90
N HIS A 136 3.51 -0.22 -4.70
CA HIS A 136 2.05 -0.37 -4.49
C HIS A 136 1.30 0.98 -4.48
N ALA A 137 2.00 2.10 -4.69
CA ALA A 137 1.48 3.47 -4.55
C ALA A 137 0.62 3.69 -3.27
N THR A 138 1.06 3.12 -2.16
CA THR A 138 0.36 3.14 -0.86
C THR A 138 1.08 3.99 0.17
N THR A 139 0.39 4.36 1.24
CA THR A 139 0.95 5.19 2.32
C THR A 139 1.57 4.33 3.41
N VAL A 140 2.59 4.88 4.09
CA VAL A 140 3.21 4.22 5.24
C VAL A 140 2.20 3.97 6.36
N ASP A 141 1.23 4.85 6.55
CA ASP A 141 0.20 4.72 7.59
C ASP A 141 -0.73 3.55 7.36
N ARG A 142 -1.14 3.28 6.10
CA ARG A 142 -1.90 2.07 5.76
C ARG A 142 -1.12 0.81 6.14
N ILE A 143 0.19 0.78 5.85
CA ILE A 143 1.04 -0.35 6.23
C ILE A 143 1.21 -0.46 7.76
N ARG A 144 1.26 0.65 8.49
CA ARG A 144 1.29 0.64 9.97
C ARG A 144 0.02 0.02 10.55
N GLN A 145 -1.14 0.34 9.99
CA GLN A 145 -2.42 -0.24 10.41
C GLN A 145 -2.45 -1.75 10.16
N ILE A 146 -2.04 -2.20 8.98
CA ILE A 146 -1.98 -3.64 8.64
C ILE A 146 -1.06 -4.40 9.61
N LYS A 147 0.11 -3.84 9.96
CA LYS A 147 1.00 -4.46 10.96
C LYS A 147 0.37 -4.59 12.33
N LYS A 148 -0.41 -3.60 12.75
CA LYS A 148 -1.09 -3.62 14.05
C LYS A 148 -2.03 -4.82 14.12
N LEU A 149 -2.79 -5.05 13.05
CA LEU A 149 -3.69 -6.22 12.91
C LEU A 149 -2.90 -7.53 12.86
N GLN A 150 -1.81 -7.58 12.09
CA GLN A 150 -0.98 -8.77 12.01
C GLN A 150 -0.32 -9.15 13.34
N GLY A 151 0.03 -8.15 14.17
CA GLY A 151 0.55 -8.37 15.52
C GLY A 151 -0.49 -8.90 16.51
N SER A 152 -1.79 -8.69 16.26
CA SER A 152 -2.91 -9.26 17.02
C SER A 152 -3.48 -10.54 16.40
N ASN A 153 -2.85 -11.08 15.35
CA ASN A 153 -3.35 -12.20 14.54
C ASN A 153 -4.72 -11.94 13.88
N ASP A 154 -5.07 -10.67 13.67
CA ASP A 154 -6.30 -10.28 12.99
C ASP A 154 -6.07 -10.12 11.48
N THR A 155 -7.13 -10.41 10.71
CA THR A 155 -7.18 -10.13 9.28
C THR A 155 -7.90 -8.80 9.05
N PRO A 156 -7.45 -7.93 8.11
CA PRO A 156 -8.18 -6.73 7.74
C PRO A 156 -9.44 -7.10 6.96
N LEU A 157 -10.46 -7.57 7.67
CA LEU A 157 -11.83 -7.72 7.21
C LEU A 157 -12.63 -6.54 7.79
N GLY A 158 -13.45 -5.91 6.95
CA GLY A 158 -14.21 -4.72 7.28
C GLY A 158 -14.94 -4.81 8.62
N LYS A 159 -14.74 -3.78 9.45
CA LYS A 159 -15.80 -3.26 10.32
C LYS A 159 -16.60 -2.25 9.52
#